data_AF-A0A3C1MW40-F1
#
_entry.id   AF-A0A3C1MW40-F1
#
_cell.length_a   1.000
_cell.length_b   1.000
_cell.length_c   1.000
_cell.angle_alpha   90.00
_cell.angle_beta   90.00
_cell.angle_gamma   90.00
#
_symmetry.space_group_name_H-M   'P 1'
#
loop_
_entity.id
_entity.type
_entity.pdbx_description
1 polymer ?
#
loop_
_entity_poly.entity_id
_entity_poly.type
_entity_poly.pdbx_seq_one_letter_code
_entity_poly.pdbx_strand_id
1 'polypeptide(L)'
;ADHRKTGLGALGKFGDRNDPSVLNAGFQIAQFWDGRAPTLEEQAKGPPLNPIELAMPDGAAVAARLKAIDHYPAEFQAAFPGEKDPVTFDNFAKAVAAFERTLISRSRFDRYLDGDNLALTGKELSGMRTFIAV
;
A
#
# COMPACT_ATOMS: atom_id res chain seq x y z
N ALA A 1 -0.61 -8.69 -5.31
CA ALA A 1 -1.98 -8.85 -5.82
C ALA A 1 -2.50 -10.22 -5.41
N ASP A 2 -3.79 -10.35 -5.15
CA ASP A 2 -4.39 -11.57 -4.60
C ASP A 2 -4.73 -12.64 -5.66
N HIS A 3 -4.33 -12.39 -6.92
CA HIS A 3 -4.57 -13.24 -8.10
C HIS A 3 -6.05 -13.50 -8.43
N ARG A 4 -6.97 -12.69 -7.91
CA ARG A 4 -8.41 -12.75 -8.23
C ARG A 4 -8.81 -11.69 -9.23
N LYS A 5 -9.99 -11.85 -9.83
CA LYS A 5 -10.61 -10.81 -10.66
C LYS A 5 -10.93 -9.57 -9.83
N THR A 6 -11.49 -9.78 -8.64
CA THR A 6 -11.77 -8.74 -7.64
C THR A 6 -11.48 -9.27 -6.24
N GLY A 7 -11.15 -8.37 -5.32
CA GLY A 7 -10.80 -8.71 -3.93
C GLY A 7 -11.98 -9.29 -3.17
N LEU A 8 -11.70 -10.28 -2.30
CA LEU A 8 -12.65 -10.79 -1.32
C LEU A 8 -12.50 -10.00 -0.02
N GLY A 9 -13.55 -9.28 0.38
CA GLY A 9 -13.55 -8.50 1.61
C GLY A 9 -14.51 -9.03 2.67
N ALA A 10 -15.00 -8.13 3.52
CA ALA A 10 -15.78 -8.44 4.70
C ALA A 10 -17.04 -9.25 4.36
N LEU A 11 -17.37 -10.20 5.24
CA LEU A 11 -18.60 -11.01 5.16
C LEU A 11 -18.73 -11.79 3.84
N GLY A 12 -17.61 -12.05 3.15
CA GLY A 12 -17.57 -12.81 1.90
C GLY A 12 -18.01 -12.03 0.66
N LYS A 13 -18.08 -10.70 0.74
CA LYS A 13 -18.43 -9.85 -0.42
C LYS A 13 -17.21 -9.61 -1.30
N PHE A 14 -17.44 -9.58 -2.61
CA PHE A 14 -16.42 -9.18 -3.58
C PHE A 14 -16.53 -7.69 -3.88
N GLY A 15 -15.38 -7.04 -4.08
CA GLY A 15 -15.33 -5.67 -4.62
C GLY A 15 -15.59 -5.62 -6.13
N ASP A 16 -15.58 -4.39 -6.67
CA ASP A 16 -15.86 -4.12 -8.08
C ASP A 16 -14.61 -3.96 -8.95
N ARG A 17 -13.42 -3.93 -8.33
CA ARG A 17 -12.13 -3.75 -9.01
C ARG A 17 -11.12 -4.80 -8.54
N ASN A 18 -10.11 -5.03 -9.37
CA ASN A 18 -8.95 -5.84 -8.99
C ASN A 18 -8.09 -5.09 -7.96
N ASP A 19 -7.52 -5.81 -7.00
CA ASP A 19 -6.64 -5.22 -6.00
C ASP A 19 -5.23 -5.02 -6.58
N PRO A 20 -4.76 -3.77 -6.75
CA PRO A 20 -3.41 -3.52 -7.25
C PRO A 20 -2.37 -4.06 -6.26
N SER A 21 -1.14 -4.25 -6.75
CA SER A 21 -0.03 -4.63 -5.87
C SER A 21 0.38 -3.46 -4.97
N VAL A 22 0.71 -3.76 -3.71
CA VAL A 22 1.34 -2.80 -2.78
C VAL A 22 2.84 -2.61 -3.08
N LEU A 23 3.46 -3.55 -3.79
CA LEU A 23 4.88 -3.44 -4.15
C LEU A 23 5.12 -2.20 -5.01
N ASN A 24 6.11 -1.39 -4.62
CA ASN A 24 6.46 -0.12 -5.25
C ASN A 24 5.34 0.95 -5.22
N ALA A 25 4.24 0.74 -4.48
CA ALA A 25 3.12 1.69 -4.42
C ALA A 25 3.51 3.06 -3.83
N GLY A 26 4.56 3.09 -2.98
CA GLY A 26 5.13 4.33 -2.44
C GLY A 26 5.75 5.28 -3.48
N PHE A 27 5.98 4.82 -4.71
CA PHE A 27 6.45 5.66 -5.82
C PHE A 27 5.33 6.16 -6.73
N GLN A 28 4.08 5.73 -6.52
CA GLN A 28 2.95 6.16 -7.34
C GLN A 28 2.54 7.60 -7.00
N ILE A 29 2.22 8.39 -8.02
CA ILE A 29 1.81 9.80 -7.87
C ILE A 29 0.39 9.97 -7.30
N ALA A 30 -0.42 8.91 -7.37
CA ALA A 30 -1.77 8.83 -6.85
C ALA A 30 -2.11 7.35 -6.60
N GLN A 31 -3.08 7.11 -5.73
CA GLN A 31 -3.45 5.80 -5.23
C GLN A 31 -4.86 5.41 -5.70
N PHE A 32 -5.11 4.09 -5.73
CA PHE A 32 -6.26 3.44 -6.35
C PHE A 32 -6.33 3.62 -7.88
N TRP A 33 -7.17 2.80 -8.52
CA TRP A 33 -7.40 2.82 -9.97
C TRP A 33 -7.89 4.16 -10.54
N ASP A 34 -8.63 4.94 -9.75
CA ASP A 34 -9.17 6.24 -10.14
C ASP A 34 -8.33 7.42 -9.62
N GLY A 35 -7.19 7.15 -8.98
CA GLY A 35 -6.31 8.19 -8.46
C GLY A 35 -6.93 9.06 -7.37
N ARG A 36 -8.06 8.65 -6.77
CA ARG A 36 -8.83 9.50 -5.85
C ARG A 36 -8.12 9.84 -4.55
N ALA A 37 -7.07 9.09 -4.18
CA ALA A 37 -6.25 9.37 -3.03
C ALA A 37 -4.86 9.86 -3.49
N PRO A 38 -4.42 11.07 -3.12
CA PRO A 38 -3.15 11.65 -3.52
C PRO A 38 -1.94 11.03 -2.80
N THR A 39 -2.15 10.36 -1.66
CA THR A 39 -1.08 9.82 -0.81
C THR A 39 -1.40 8.42 -0.30
N LEU A 40 -0.37 7.67 0.11
CA LEU A 40 -0.54 6.37 0.77
C LEU A 40 -1.26 6.51 2.11
N GLU A 41 -1.01 7.59 2.85
CA GLU A 41 -1.72 7.86 4.11
C GLU A 41 -3.22 8.03 3.90
N GLU A 42 -3.64 8.75 2.85
CA GLU A 42 -5.06 8.87 2.52
C GLU A 42 -5.64 7.56 2.00
N GLN A 43 -4.85 6.80 1.22
CA GLN A 43 -5.24 5.47 0.74
C GLN A 43 -5.49 4.50 1.91
N ALA A 44 -4.58 4.45 2.89
CA ALA A 44 -4.61 3.48 4.00
C ALA A 44 -5.84 3.65 4.91
N LYS A 45 -6.47 4.83 4.90
CA LYS A 45 -7.72 5.10 5.64
C LYS A 45 -8.96 4.52 4.97
N GLY A 46 -8.93 4.28 3.65
CA GLY A 46 -10.07 3.80 2.88
C GLY A 46 -10.52 2.39 3.27
N PRO A 47 -9.65 1.37 3.15
CA PRO A 47 -10.02 -0.03 3.37
C PRO A 47 -10.65 -0.33 4.74
N PRO A 48 -10.14 0.20 5.88
CA PRO A 48 -10.76 0.01 7.18
C PRO A 48 -12.25 0.37 7.21
N LEU A 49 -12.63 1.47 6.54
CA LEU A 49 -13.99 2.03 6.61
C LEU A 49 -14.89 1.57 5.46
N ASN A 50 -14.32 0.95 4.42
CA ASN A 50 -15.11 0.44 3.31
C ASN A 50 -15.94 -0.78 3.78
N PRO A 51 -17.28 -0.75 3.71
CA PRO A 51 -18.16 -1.82 4.20
C PRO A 51 -18.04 -3.13 3.40
N ILE A 52 -17.44 -3.09 2.22
CA ILE A 52 -17.16 -4.27 1.40
C ILE A 52 -15.77 -4.83 1.68
N GLU A 53 -14.83 -4.02 2.17
CA GLU A 53 -13.44 -4.43 2.44
C GLU A 53 -13.23 -4.87 3.89
N LEU A 54 -13.07 -3.95 4.86
CA LEU A 54 -12.83 -4.30 6.28
C LEU A 54 -13.96 -3.91 7.23
N ALA A 55 -14.91 -3.08 6.79
CA ALA A 55 -16.19 -2.81 7.45
C ALA A 55 -16.15 -2.33 8.91
N MET A 56 -15.16 -1.52 9.30
CA MET A 56 -15.20 -0.79 10.57
C MET A 56 -16.13 0.43 10.43
N PRO A 57 -16.87 0.80 11.50
CA PRO A 57 -17.89 1.86 11.42
C PRO A 57 -17.30 3.26 11.22
N ASP A 58 -16.17 3.55 11.85
CA ASP A 58 -15.46 4.83 11.73
C ASP A 58 -13.99 4.71 12.20
N GLY A 59 -13.21 5.78 12.01
CA GLY A 59 -11.81 5.83 12.42
C GLY A 59 -11.61 5.78 13.95
N ALA A 60 -12.60 6.20 14.74
CA ALA A 60 -12.52 6.13 16.19
C ALA A 60 -12.61 4.68 16.67
N ALA A 61 -13.45 3.85 16.04
CA ALA A 61 -13.52 2.42 16.29
C ALA A 61 -12.22 1.70 15.91
N VAL A 62 -11.54 2.12 14.83
CA VAL A 62 -10.21 1.61 14.48
C VAL A 62 -9.21 1.96 15.57
N ALA A 63 -9.11 3.23 15.98
CA ALA A 63 -8.20 3.66 17.03
C ALA A 63 -8.48 2.97 18.37
N ALA A 64 -9.76 2.83 18.76
CA ALA A 64 -10.15 2.13 19.98
C ALA A 64 -9.73 0.66 19.96
N ARG A 65 -9.88 -0.01 18.81
CA ARG A 65 -9.44 -1.41 18.64
C ARG A 65 -7.92 -1.53 18.77
N LEU A 66 -7.15 -0.58 18.23
CA LEU A 66 -5.70 -0.55 18.36
C LEU A 66 -5.27 -0.30 19.82
N LYS A 67 -5.94 0.61 20.52
CA LYS A 67 -5.68 0.91 21.95
C LYS A 67 -5.91 -0.30 22.87
N ALA A 68 -6.82 -1.19 22.50
CA ALA A 68 -7.15 -2.38 23.27
C ALA A 68 -6.15 -3.53 23.11
N ILE A 69 -5.11 -3.38 22.27
CA ILE A 69 -4.06 -4.37 22.07
C ILE A 69 -2.88 -4.02 22.98
N ASP A 70 -2.56 -4.87 23.95
CA ASP A 70 -1.66 -4.60 25.08
C ASP A 70 -0.34 -3.89 24.71
N HIS A 71 0.31 -4.26 23.60
CA HIS A 71 1.61 -3.72 23.19
C HIS A 71 1.53 -2.48 22.30
N TYR A 72 0.40 -2.24 21.61
CA TYR A 72 0.30 -1.16 20.64
C TYR A 72 0.43 0.25 21.24
N PRO A 73 -0.17 0.61 22.38
CA PRO A 73 0.02 1.93 22.95
C PRO A 73 1.50 2.30 23.16
N ALA A 74 2.32 1.35 23.61
CA ALA A 74 3.76 1.56 23.81
C ALA A 74 4.50 1.70 22.48
N GLU A 75 4.19 0.87 21.48
CA GLU A 75 4.78 0.94 20.14
C GLU A 75 4.42 2.25 19.41
N PHE A 76 3.17 2.68 19.49
CA PHE A 76 2.74 3.98 18.95
C PHE A 76 3.44 5.14 19.68
N GLN A 77 3.63 5.07 21.00
CA GLN A 77 4.39 6.09 21.72
C GLN A 77 5.85 6.16 21.28
N ALA A 78 6.47 5.02 20.97
CA ALA A 78 7.83 4.95 20.45
C ALA A 78 7.93 5.46 19.01
N ALA A 79 6.94 5.16 18.16
CA ALA A 79 6.90 5.60 16.76
C ALA A 79 6.54 7.09 16.60
N PHE A 80 5.75 7.64 17.52
CA PHE A 80 5.25 9.03 17.51
C PHE A 80 5.62 9.75 18.81
N PRO A 81 6.92 9.99 19.08
CA PRO A 81 7.35 10.62 20.32
C PRO A 81 6.86 12.06 20.43
N GLY A 82 6.46 12.46 21.65
CA GLY A 82 5.97 13.82 21.95
C GLY A 82 4.45 14.00 21.77
N GLU A 83 3.76 13.04 21.17
CA GLU A 83 2.29 13.04 21.14
C GLU A 83 1.72 12.46 22.45
N LYS A 84 0.75 13.16 23.04
CA LYS A 84 0.11 12.75 24.31
C LYS A 84 -0.80 11.52 24.16
N ASP A 85 -1.43 11.38 23.00
CA ASP A 85 -2.28 10.24 22.66
C ASP A 85 -1.96 9.79 21.22
N PRO A 86 -0.89 8.98 21.03
CA PRO A 86 -0.38 8.67 19.70
C PRO A 86 -1.22 7.62 18.95
N VAL A 87 -2.09 6.87 19.63
CA VAL A 87 -2.92 5.83 19.00
C VAL A 87 -4.14 6.47 18.35
N THR A 88 -3.93 7.06 17.18
CA THR A 88 -4.96 7.75 16.38
C THR A 88 -5.15 7.08 15.03
N PHE A 89 -6.28 7.34 14.37
CA PHE A 89 -6.52 6.83 13.02
C PHE A 89 -5.54 7.41 11.98
N ASP A 90 -5.10 8.65 12.20
CA ASP A 90 -4.09 9.30 11.36
C ASP A 90 -2.72 8.66 11.53
N ASN A 91 -2.31 8.36 12.77
CA ASN A 91 -1.04 7.70 13.01
C ASN A 91 -1.04 6.23 12.58
N PHE A 92 -2.20 5.55 12.64
CA PHE A 92 -2.39 4.26 11.97
C PHE A 92 -2.07 4.36 10.48
N ALA A 93 -2.66 5.34 9.79
CA ALA A 93 -2.45 5.53 8.36
C ALA A 93 -0.99 5.88 8.03
N LYS A 94 -0.34 6.73 8.83
CA LYS A 94 1.10 7.03 8.70
C LYS A 94 1.96 5.79 8.90
N ALA A 95 1.67 4.96 9.90
CA ALA A 95 2.44 3.76 10.19
C ALA A 95 2.33 2.73 9.05
N VAL A 96 1.12 2.51 8.53
CA VAL A 96 0.90 1.66 7.36
C VAL A 96 1.64 2.19 6.15
N ALA A 97 1.45 3.47 5.80
CA ALA A 97 2.12 4.10 4.67
C ALA A 97 3.66 4.08 4.79
N ALA A 98 4.20 4.22 5.99
CA ALA A 98 5.64 4.11 6.23
C ALA A 98 6.17 2.70 5.92
N PHE A 99 5.46 1.66 6.36
CA PHE A 99 5.79 0.28 6.03
C PHE A 99 5.69 0.03 4.52
N GLU A 100 4.61 0.46 3.88
CA GLU A 100 4.39 0.28 2.43
C GLU A 100 5.49 0.91 1.58
N ARG A 101 6.06 2.05 2.01
CA ARG A 101 7.22 2.67 1.35
C ARG A 101 8.49 1.82 1.39
N THR A 102 8.58 0.86 2.32
CA THR A 102 9.71 -0.09 2.36
C THR A 102 9.53 -1.28 1.41
N LEU A 103 8.31 -1.49 0.89
CA LEU A 103 7.97 -2.62 0.02
C LEU A 103 8.43 -2.37 -1.43
N ILE A 104 9.74 -2.21 -1.58
CA ILE A 104 10.40 -1.93 -2.85
C ILE A 104 10.90 -3.23 -3.44
N SER A 105 10.55 -3.50 -4.70
CA SER A 105 11.06 -4.65 -5.45
C SER A 105 11.82 -4.17 -6.69
N ARG A 106 13.13 -4.46 -6.73
CA ARG A 106 13.99 -4.27 -7.89
C ARG A 106 14.03 -5.52 -8.76
N SER A 107 14.29 -5.33 -10.04
CA SER A 107 14.32 -6.35 -11.08
C SER A 107 15.61 -6.31 -11.91
N ARG A 108 15.73 -7.22 -12.88
CA ARG A 108 16.83 -7.17 -13.88
C ARG A 108 16.77 -5.93 -14.76
N PHE A 109 15.58 -5.34 -14.93
CA PHE A 109 15.43 -4.10 -15.67
C PHE A 109 16.08 -2.93 -14.94
N ASP A 110 15.95 -2.85 -13.61
CA ASP A 110 16.65 -1.85 -12.81
C ASP A 110 18.17 -1.96 -12.93
N ARG A 111 18.72 -3.19 -12.88
CA ARG A 111 20.16 -3.42 -13.11
C ARG A 111 20.63 -2.97 -14.49
N TYR A 112 19.80 -3.20 -15.51
CA TYR A 112 20.09 -2.73 -16.86
C TYR A 112 20.15 -1.20 -16.92
N LEU A 113 19.21 -0.51 -16.25
CA LEU A 113 19.22 0.95 -16.13
C LEU A 113 20.41 1.47 -15.29
N ASP A 114 20.88 0.70 -14.31
CA ASP A 114 22.09 1.01 -13.52
C ASP A 114 23.39 0.81 -14.32
N GLY A 115 23.32 0.34 -15.59
CA GLY A 115 24.45 0.23 -16.51
C GLY A 115 24.93 -1.19 -16.81
N ASP A 116 24.31 -2.22 -16.22
CA ASP A 116 24.61 -3.62 -16.55
C ASP A 116 23.93 -4.03 -17.87
N ASN A 117 24.62 -3.76 -18.98
CA ASN A 117 24.13 -4.07 -20.34
C ASN A 117 23.86 -5.56 -20.60
N LEU A 118 24.28 -6.46 -19.71
CA LEU A 118 24.06 -7.91 -19.82
C LEU A 118 22.92 -8.42 -18.92
N ALA A 119 22.27 -7.55 -18.14
CA ALA A 119 21.19 -7.94 -17.23
C ALA A 119 19.92 -8.43 -17.95
N LEU A 120 19.69 -7.98 -19.19
CA LEU A 120 18.56 -8.39 -20.02
C LEU A 120 18.98 -9.39 -21.10
N THR A 121 18.12 -10.38 -21.34
CA THR A 121 18.27 -11.29 -22.47
C THR A 121 17.98 -10.59 -23.80
N GLY A 122 18.40 -11.18 -24.92
CA GLY A 122 18.11 -10.64 -26.26
C GLY A 122 16.61 -10.46 -26.54
N LYS A 123 15.76 -11.38 -26.02
CA LYS A 123 14.30 -11.27 -26.15
C LYS A 123 13.74 -10.11 -25.33
N GLU A 124 14.23 -9.91 -24.13
CA GLU A 124 13.82 -8.79 -23.25
C GLU A 124 14.26 -7.44 -23.82
N LEU A 125 15.48 -7.34 -24.36
CA LEU A 125 15.94 -6.13 -25.06
C LEU A 125 15.08 -5.81 -26.28
N SER A 126 14.69 -6.81 -27.05
CA SER A 126 13.76 -6.64 -28.18
C SER A 126 12.40 -6.13 -27.70
N GLY A 127 11.84 -6.74 -26.65
CA GLY A 127 10.58 -6.29 -26.04
C GLY A 127 10.63 -4.86 -25.51
N MET A 128 11.72 -4.47 -24.85
CA MET A 128 11.95 -3.10 -24.39
C MET A 128 11.96 -2.10 -25.55
N ARG A 129 12.64 -2.42 -26.65
CA ARG A 129 12.67 -1.55 -27.85
C ARG A 129 11.28 -1.37 -28.45
N THR A 130 10.49 -2.44 -28.52
CA THR A 130 9.10 -2.35 -28.98
C THR A 130 8.26 -1.48 -28.05
N PHE A 131 8.40 -1.60 -26.73
CA PHE A 131 7.65 -0.79 -25.77
C PHE A 131 7.95 0.70 -25.88
N ILE A 132 9.21 1.09 -26.14
CA ILE A 132 9.64 2.49 -26.27
C ILE A 132 9.26 3.11 -27.62
N ALA A 133 9.21 2.30 -28.69
CA ALA A 133 8.97 2.79 -30.05
C ALA A 133 7.49 3.11 -30.36
N VAL A 134 6.58 2.84 -29.42
CA VAL A 134 5.14 3.09 -29.54
C VAL A 134 4.77 4.39 -28.84
#